data_AF-A0A7C1K7C2-F1
#
_entry.id   AF-A0A7C1K7C2-F1
#
_cell.length_a   1.000
_cell.length_b   1.000
_cell.length_c   1.000
_cell.angle_alpha   90.00
_cell.angle_beta   90.00
_cell.angle_gamma   90.00
#
_symmetry.space_group_name_H-M   'P 1'
#
loop_
_entity.id
_entity.type
_entity.pdbx_description
1 polymer ?
#
loop_
_entity_poly.entity_id
_entity_poly.type
_entity_poly.pdbx_seq_one_letter_code
_entity_poly.pdbx_strand_id
1 'polypeptide(L)'
;MTPLLAQIVVGWPAIISSLLVASLGIVLGRGYLLAMSALMSLGFAWYLTGLPATLFKVLGYSTPLMHLAAILFVYRRQKWPAVLVLLPYLAVVLYFGTGVILESLGYYPGR
;
A
#
# COMPACT_ATOMS: atom_id res chain seq x y z
N MET A 1 18.66 16.51 -3.92
CA MET A 1 18.00 16.50 -5.24
C MET A 1 18.17 15.13 -5.93
N THR A 2 17.88 14.04 -5.23
CA THR A 2 17.86 12.67 -5.80
C THR A 2 16.71 11.78 -5.27
N PRO A 3 15.42 12.20 -5.16
CA PRO A 3 14.43 11.32 -4.53
C PRO A 3 13.35 10.74 -5.46
N LEU A 4 12.98 11.35 -6.59
CA LEU A 4 11.75 10.94 -7.29
C LEU A 4 11.89 9.58 -7.98
N LEU A 5 12.94 9.40 -8.79
CA LEU A 5 13.20 8.15 -9.51
C LEU A 5 13.50 6.97 -8.58
N ALA A 6 14.29 7.20 -7.53
CA ALA A 6 14.57 6.17 -6.52
C ALA A 6 13.30 5.78 -5.74
N GLN A 7 12.43 6.75 -5.42
CA GLN A 7 11.16 6.48 -4.75
C GLN A 7 10.14 5.78 -5.66
N ILE A 8 10.12 6.09 -6.95
CA ILE A 8 9.25 5.42 -7.92
C ILE A 8 9.72 3.98 -8.13
N VAL A 9 11.02 3.75 -8.32
CA VAL A 9 11.59 2.42 -8.58
C VAL A 9 11.59 1.52 -7.32
N VAL A 10 11.70 2.09 -6.12
CA VAL A 10 11.67 1.30 -4.87
C VAL A 10 10.25 1.21 -4.28
N GLY A 11 9.45 2.27 -4.38
CA GLY A 11 8.11 2.34 -3.82
C GLY A 11 7.09 1.50 -4.59
N TRP A 12 7.06 1.58 -5.92
CA TRP A 12 6.05 0.86 -6.73
C TRP A 12 6.16 -0.67 -6.64
N PRO A 13 7.36 -1.27 -6.77
CA PRO A 13 7.48 -2.71 -6.59
C PRO A 13 7.13 -3.14 -5.17
N ALA A 14 7.47 -2.32 -4.16
CA ALA A 14 7.10 -2.61 -2.77
C ALA A 14 5.57 -2.62 -2.60
N ILE A 15 4.85 -1.64 -3.15
CA ILE A 15 3.38 -1.56 -3.13
C ILE A 15 2.73 -2.78 -3.77
N ILE A 16 3.13 -3.08 -5.01
CA ILE A 16 2.52 -4.19 -5.77
C ILE A 16 2.81 -5.51 -5.06
N SER A 17 4.05 -5.70 -4.61
CA SER A 17 4.45 -6.90 -3.89
C SER A 17 3.70 -7.04 -2.57
N SER A 18 3.57 -5.98 -1.77
CA SER A 18 2.81 -6.05 -0.51
C SER A 18 1.33 -6.32 -0.76
N LEU A 19 0.72 -5.73 -1.77
CA LEU A 19 -0.69 -5.98 -2.09
C LEU A 19 -0.91 -7.42 -2.56
N LEU A 20 -0.03 -7.96 -3.41
CA LEU A 20 -0.08 -9.36 -3.86
C LEU A 20 0.11 -10.33 -2.69
N VAL A 21 1.13 -10.09 -1.85
CA VAL A 21 1.42 -10.92 -0.67
C VAL A 21 0.28 -10.83 0.34
N ALA A 22 -0.31 -9.66 0.56
CA ALA A 22 -1.47 -9.49 1.44
C ALA A 22 -2.69 -10.25 0.91
N SER A 23 -2.97 -10.15 -0.39
CA SER A 23 -4.05 -10.87 -1.05
C SER A 23 -3.89 -12.38 -0.91
N LEU A 24 -2.68 -12.89 -1.17
CA LEU A 24 -2.31 -14.29 -0.95
C LEU A 24 -2.49 -14.69 0.52
N GLY A 25 -2.08 -13.84 1.47
CA GLY A 25 -2.26 -14.05 2.90
C GLY A 25 -3.71 -14.22 3.32
N ILE A 26 -4.61 -13.40 2.77
CA ILE A 26 -6.06 -13.47 3.03
C ILE A 26 -6.67 -14.73 2.41
N VAL A 27 -6.35 -15.02 1.14
CA VAL A 27 -6.91 -16.17 0.42
C VAL A 27 -6.50 -17.48 1.10
N LEU A 28 -5.20 -17.62 1.40
CA LEU A 28 -4.60 -18.80 2.04
C LEU A 28 -4.86 -18.88 3.55
N GLY A 29 -5.36 -17.81 4.17
CA GLY A 29 -5.61 -17.74 5.62
C GLY A 29 -4.32 -17.78 6.45
N ARG A 30 -3.20 -17.30 5.90
CA ARG A 30 -1.86 -17.40 6.50
C ARG A 30 -1.40 -16.04 7.00
N GLY A 31 -1.53 -15.80 8.30
CA GLY A 31 -1.18 -14.51 8.93
C GLY A 31 0.29 -14.09 8.76
N TYR A 32 1.23 -15.04 8.59
CA TYR A 32 2.64 -14.70 8.35
C TYR A 32 2.85 -13.98 7.00
N LEU A 33 2.04 -14.27 5.98
CA LEU A 33 2.10 -13.56 4.70
C LEU A 33 1.66 -12.11 4.87
N LEU A 34 0.63 -11.87 5.70
CA LEU A 34 0.22 -10.51 6.03
C LEU A 34 1.30 -9.74 6.82
N ALA A 35 2.05 -10.41 7.71
CA ALA A 35 3.20 -9.80 8.38
C ALA A 35 4.32 -9.43 7.39
N MET A 36 4.62 -10.30 6.41
CA MET A 36 5.56 -9.99 5.33
C MET A 36 5.08 -8.82 4.47
N SER A 37 3.78 -8.75 4.15
CA SER A 37 3.21 -7.61 3.42
C SER A 37 3.30 -6.30 4.22
N ALA A 38 3.12 -6.36 5.55
CA ALA A 38 3.28 -5.19 6.42
C ALA A 38 4.72 -4.67 6.38
N LEU A 39 5.71 -5.58 6.44
CA LEU A 39 7.12 -5.21 6.33
C LEU A 39 7.47 -4.59 4.98
N MET A 40 6.96 -5.18 3.88
CA MET A 40 7.13 -4.61 2.53
C MET A 40 6.44 -3.24 2.40
N SER A 41 5.30 -3.05 3.05
CA SER A 41 4.58 -1.77 3.04
C SER A 41 5.34 -0.63 3.72
N LEU A 42 6.35 -0.91 4.55
CA LEU A 42 7.16 0.13 5.20
C LEU A 42 7.88 1.04 4.19
N GLY A 43 8.36 0.49 3.08
CA GLY A 43 8.96 1.29 2.01
C GLY A 43 7.97 2.30 1.41
N PHE A 44 6.71 1.88 1.27
CA PHE A 44 5.64 2.75 0.81
C PHE A 44 5.16 3.74 1.88
N ALA A 45 5.07 3.30 3.14
CA ALA A 45 4.75 4.16 4.26
C ALA A 45 5.76 5.32 4.37
N TRP A 46 7.05 5.02 4.21
CA TRP A 46 8.11 6.02 4.18
C TRP A 46 7.96 6.99 3.00
N TYR A 47 7.55 6.51 1.84
CA TYR A 47 7.24 7.36 0.69
C TYR A 47 6.07 8.31 0.97
N LEU A 48 4.96 7.78 1.51
CA LEU A 48 3.76 8.54 1.85
C LEU A 48 4.03 9.63 2.90
N THR A 49 4.85 9.35 3.91
CA THR A 49 5.18 10.35 4.95
C THR A 49 6.09 11.46 4.45
N GLY A 50 6.83 11.22 3.36
CA GLY A 50 7.65 12.23 2.68
C GLY A 50 6.83 13.24 1.85
N LEU A 51 5.55 12.97 1.59
CA LEU A 51 4.68 13.88 0.83
C LEU A 51 4.21 15.08 1.68
N PRO A 52 3.98 16.25 1.07
CA PRO A 52 3.67 17.48 1.79
C PRO A 52 2.29 17.47 2.46
N ALA A 53 1.30 16.76 1.91
CA ALA A 53 -0.04 16.76 2.46
C ALA A 53 -0.15 15.90 3.74
N THR A 54 -0.74 16.45 4.79
CA THR A 54 -0.92 15.78 6.09
C THR A 54 -1.69 14.47 5.97
N LEU A 55 -2.63 14.38 5.02
CA LEU A 55 -3.40 13.16 4.75
C LEU A 55 -2.48 11.98 4.41
N PHE A 56 -1.42 12.20 3.62
CA PHE A 56 -0.49 11.14 3.23
C PHE A 56 0.36 10.67 4.40
N LYS A 57 0.70 11.54 5.35
CA LYS A 57 1.40 11.14 6.58
C LYS A 57 0.53 10.20 7.41
N VAL A 58 -0.75 10.54 7.59
CA VAL A 58 -1.70 9.68 8.32
C VAL A 58 -1.84 8.33 7.64
N LEU A 59 -1.97 8.31 6.31
CA LEU A 59 -2.05 7.08 5.51
C LEU A 59 -0.74 6.27 5.57
N GLY A 60 0.41 6.93 5.57
CA GLY A 60 1.72 6.28 5.69
C GLY A 60 1.88 5.56 7.02
N TYR A 61 1.46 6.16 8.14
CA TYR A 61 1.51 5.48 9.43
C TYR A 61 0.42 4.41 9.61
N SER A 62 -0.75 4.61 9.00
CA SER A 62 -1.87 3.67 9.14
C SER A 62 -1.75 2.43 8.26
N THR A 63 -1.04 2.50 7.13
CA THR A 63 -0.87 1.36 6.21
C THR A 63 -0.26 0.10 6.82
N PRO A 64 0.89 0.14 7.53
CA PRO A 64 1.41 -1.05 8.19
C PRO A 64 0.49 -1.53 9.32
N LEU A 65 -0.18 -0.60 10.03
CA LEU A 65 -1.16 -0.94 11.06
C LEU A 65 -2.39 -1.66 10.48
N MET A 66 -2.85 -1.28 9.29
CA MET A 66 -3.95 -1.94 8.58
C MET A 66 -3.58 -3.38 8.20
N HIS A 67 -2.36 -3.62 7.75
CA HIS A 67 -1.89 -4.99 7.48
C HIS A 67 -1.81 -5.83 8.75
N LEU A 68 -1.35 -5.26 9.87
CA LEU A 68 -1.36 -5.93 11.17
C LEU A 68 -2.79 -6.20 11.67
N ALA A 69 -3.70 -5.26 11.51
CA ALA A 69 -5.11 -5.45 11.85
C ALA A 69 -5.73 -6.57 11.00
N ALA A 70 -5.39 -6.68 9.71
CA ALA A 70 -5.84 -7.78 8.86
C ALA A 70 -5.37 -9.16 9.36
N ILE A 71 -4.21 -9.26 10.04
CA ILE A 71 -3.74 -10.52 10.66
C ILE A 71 -4.75 -11.03 11.69
N LEU A 72 -5.28 -10.14 12.54
CA LEU A 72 -6.26 -10.49 13.57
C LEU A 72 -7.55 -11.07 12.95
N PHE A 73 -8.03 -10.48 11.85
CA PHE A 73 -9.22 -10.95 11.16
C PHE A 73 -9.00 -12.28 10.43
N VAL A 74 -7.82 -12.46 9.82
CA VAL A 74 -7.43 -13.74 9.21
C VAL A 74 -7.30 -14.84 10.26
N TYR A 75 -6.74 -14.56 11.43
CA TYR A 75 -6.66 -15.52 12.53
C TYR A 75 -8.04 -15.96 13.02
N ARG A 76 -9.02 -15.05 13.01
CA ARG A 76 -10.44 -15.32 13.32
C ARG A 76 -11.20 -15.99 12.17
N ARG A 77 -10.53 -16.34 11.06
CA ARG A 77 -11.11 -16.86 9.80
C ARG A 77 -12.16 -15.95 9.15
N GLN A 78 -12.17 -14.67 9.48
CA GLN A 78 -13.08 -13.68 8.91
C GLN A 78 -12.40 -12.96 7.74
N LYS A 79 -12.55 -13.53 6.54
CA LYS A 79 -11.89 -13.00 5.32
C LYS A 79 -12.44 -11.64 4.89
N TRP A 80 -13.76 -11.45 4.97
CA TRP A 80 -14.43 -10.20 4.60
C TRP A 80 -13.91 -8.96 5.36
N PRO A 81 -13.85 -8.93 6.70
CA PRO A 81 -13.33 -7.77 7.41
C PRO A 81 -11.83 -7.56 7.18
N ALA A 82 -11.04 -8.63 6.96
CA ALA A 82 -9.65 -8.48 6.54
C ALA A 82 -9.51 -7.69 5.22
N VAL A 83 -10.38 -7.95 4.24
CA VAL A 83 -10.42 -7.19 2.98
C VAL A 83 -10.87 -5.74 3.22
N LEU A 84 -11.92 -5.53 4.03
CA LEU A 84 -12.43 -4.18 4.34
C LEU A 84 -11.37 -3.31 5.03
N VAL A 85 -10.52 -3.89 5.88
CA VAL A 85 -9.43 -3.14 6.53
C VAL A 85 -8.34 -2.72 5.54
N LEU A 86 -8.15 -3.47 4.46
CA LEU A 86 -7.18 -3.15 3.41
C LEU A 86 -7.76 -2.24 2.30
N LEU A 87 -9.06 -1.96 2.30
CA LEU A 87 -9.69 -1.08 1.29
C LEU A 87 -9.04 0.31 1.20
N PRO A 88 -8.77 1.01 2.32
CA PRO A 88 -8.12 2.32 2.26
C PRO A 88 -6.73 2.23 1.64
N TYR A 89 -5.99 1.16 1.92
CA TYR A 89 -4.70 0.91 1.30
C TYR A 89 -4.86 0.72 -0.22
N LEU A 90 -5.82 -0.11 -0.66
CA LEU A 90 -6.12 -0.31 -2.08
C LEU A 90 -6.50 1.00 -2.78
N ALA A 91 -7.32 1.85 -2.15
CA ALA A 91 -7.71 3.14 -2.71
C ALA A 91 -6.51 4.06 -2.95
N VAL A 92 -5.55 4.08 -2.03
CA VAL A 92 -4.30 4.83 -2.20
C VAL A 92 -3.48 4.26 -3.36
N VAL A 93 -3.33 2.93 -3.45
CA VAL A 93 -2.61 2.29 -4.56
C VAL A 93 -3.23 2.65 -5.91
N LEU A 94 -4.56 2.60 -6.01
CA LEU A 94 -5.29 2.97 -7.23
C LEU A 94 -5.11 4.46 -7.58
N TYR A 95 -5.19 5.35 -6.60
CA TYR A 95 -5.01 6.78 -6.79
C TYR A 95 -3.61 7.14 -7.35
N PHE A 96 -2.56 6.59 -6.75
CA PHE A 96 -1.20 6.80 -7.25
C PHE A 96 -0.98 6.08 -8.59
N GLY A 97 -1.62 4.93 -8.80
CA GLY A 97 -1.45 4.11 -10.00
C GLY A 97 -2.03 4.75 -11.24
N THR A 98 -3.22 5.33 -11.11
CA THR A 98 -3.83 6.10 -12.20
C THR A 98 -2.99 7.34 -12.52
N GLY A 99 -2.44 8.03 -11.51
CA GLY A 99 -1.53 9.17 -11.70
C GLY A 99 -0.31 8.81 -12.57
N VAL A 100 0.37 7.71 -12.25
CA VAL A 100 1.54 7.24 -13.00
C VAL A 100 1.17 6.82 -14.43
N ILE A 101 0.04 6.14 -14.60
CA ILE A 101 -0.44 5.74 -15.93
C ILE A 101 -0.77 6.96 -16.77
N LEU A 102 -1.51 7.93 -16.23
CA LEU A 102 -1.87 9.17 -16.93
C LEU A 102 -0.63 9.98 -17.33
N GLU A 103 0.35 10.08 -16.42
CA GLU A 103 1.63 10.73 -16.71
C GLU A 103 2.38 10.01 -17.85
N SER A 104 2.43 8.67 -17.83
CA SER A 104 3.08 7.87 -18.87
C SER A 104 2.41 7.99 -20.24
N LEU A 105 1.11 8.30 -20.27
CA LEU A 105 0.33 8.52 -21.48
C LEU A 105 0.43 9.97 -22.00
N GLY A 106 1.23 10.83 -21.37
CA GLY A 106 1.38 12.23 -21.75
C GLY A 106 0.18 13.12 -21.39
N TYR A 107 -0.75 12.61 -20.58
CA TYR A 107 -1.92 13.36 -20.12
C TYR A 107 -1.54 14.11 -18.85
N TYR A 108 -1.04 15.34 -19.02
CA TYR A 108 -0.78 16.29 -17.93
C TYR A 108 -1.97 17.25 -17.78
N PRO A 109 -2.92 17.02 -16.84
CA PRO A 109 -3.91 18.02 -16.48
C PRO A 109 -3.27 19.03 -15.53
N GLY A 110 -2.50 19.99 -16.06
CA GLY A 110 -2.02 21.13 -15.27
C GLY A 110 -0.59 21.56 -15.58
N ARG A 111 -0.44 22.42 -16.59
CA ARG A 111 0.28 23.68 -16.38
C ARG A 111 -0.74 24.77 -16.13
#